data_AF-A0A9W7GKX0-F1
#
_entry.id   AF-A0A9W7GKX0-F1
#
_cell.length_a   1.000
_cell.length_b   1.000
_cell.length_c   1.000
_cell.angle_alpha   90.00
_cell.angle_beta   90.00
_cell.angle_gamma   90.00
#
_symmetry.space_group_name_H-M   'P 1'
#
loop_
_entity.id
_entity.type
_entity.pdbx_description
1 polymer ?
#
loop_
_entity_poly.entity_id
_entity_poly.type
_entity_poly.pdbx_seq_one_letter_code
_entity_poly.pdbx_strand_id
1 'polypeptide(L)'
;MNSAALNKCEICDSTKEIRASGGNTSGSPRGLPLTEGSISKKVKRQTNTFAEELNEKLGGEVIYLTDDAESWVIIKKKFDMPPSREAFNSAWSSHPPSYHKLKVFGREVFENRWSQHWSSSHGEGYSYSGSRAIALCYKDKSIAGAEVVEELTSRCNDLVGRADRPCYNACLQNWYEPEHTIGLHADDEKQMDPSLPIFSLSWGGTRRFVLRPKDKDKHGGGGVRELFLDNGSLLVMGGTGASIGR
;
A
#
# COMPACT_ATOMS: atom_id res chain seq x y z
N MET A 1 29.08 -1.03 6.97
CA MET A 1 28.52 -0.89 5.61
C MET A 1 27.14 -0.32 5.79
N ASN A 2 26.92 0.93 5.39
CA ASN A 2 25.61 1.57 5.49
C ASN A 2 24.63 0.76 4.65
N SER A 3 23.66 0.12 5.29
CA SER A 3 22.52 -0.48 4.60
C SER A 3 21.86 0.62 3.79
N ALA A 4 21.82 0.49 2.46
CA ALA A 4 20.98 1.35 1.65
C ALA A 4 19.56 1.29 2.22
N ALA A 5 18.86 2.42 2.25
CA ALA A 5 17.45 2.43 2.62
C ALA A 5 16.69 1.47 1.70
N LEU A 6 15.87 0.59 2.28
CA LEU A 6 14.99 -0.30 1.55
C LEU A 6 13.76 0.49 1.15
N ASN A 7 13.71 0.85 -0.12
CA ASN A 7 12.59 1.57 -0.69
C ASN A 7 11.68 0.52 -1.30
N LYS A 8 10.51 0.33 -0.67
CA LYS A 8 9.63 -0.81 -0.83
C LYS A 8 8.38 -0.45 -1.64
N CYS A 9 8.11 -1.23 -2.67
CA CYS A 9 6.76 -1.37 -3.24
C CYS A 9 6.10 -2.68 -2.80
N GLU A 10 4.80 -2.82 -3.04
CA GLU A 10 4.05 -4.01 -2.70
C GLU A 10 3.17 -4.47 -3.84
N ILE A 11 3.02 -5.79 -3.94
CA ILE A 11 2.03 -6.43 -4.80
C ILE A 11 1.09 -7.22 -3.89
N CYS A 12 -0.21 -7.01 -4.04
CA CYS A 12 -1.26 -7.74 -3.34
C CYS A 12 -2.09 -8.52 -4.35
N ASP A 13 -1.82 -9.83 -4.46
CA ASP A 13 -2.57 -10.73 -5.32
C ASP A 13 -3.73 -11.35 -4.53
N SER A 14 -4.95 -11.32 -5.06
CA SER A 14 -6.12 -11.93 -4.43
C SER A 14 -7.00 -12.71 -5.41
N THR A 15 -7.61 -13.81 -4.98
CA THR A 15 -8.43 -14.67 -5.85
C THR A 15 -9.93 -14.34 -5.88
N LYS A 16 -10.43 -13.36 -5.11
CA LYS A 16 -11.87 -13.15 -4.93
C LYS A 16 -12.47 -12.03 -5.79
N GLU A 17 -13.25 -12.35 -6.83
CA GLU A 17 -14.28 -11.41 -7.33
C GLU A 17 -15.39 -11.24 -6.28
N ILE A 18 -15.75 -10.00 -5.91
CA ILE A 18 -16.87 -9.76 -5.00
C ILE A 18 -18.08 -9.23 -5.77
N ARG A 19 -19.18 -10.00 -5.68
CA ARG A 19 -20.54 -9.51 -5.90
C ARG A 19 -20.83 -8.36 -4.92
N ALA A 20 -21.08 -7.18 -5.44
CA ALA A 20 -21.67 -6.08 -4.67
C ALA A 20 -23.05 -6.50 -4.17
N SER A 21 -23.20 -6.77 -2.87
CA SER A 21 -24.51 -6.93 -2.24
C SER A 21 -25.16 -5.55 -2.12
N GLY A 22 -25.94 -5.17 -3.13
CA GLY A 22 -26.84 -4.02 -3.06
C GLY A 22 -27.99 -4.32 -2.09
N GLY A 23 -27.97 -3.67 -0.93
CA GLY A 23 -29.08 -3.65 0.02
C GLY A 23 -29.86 -2.35 -0.16
N ASN A 24 -31.01 -2.45 -0.82
CA ASN A 24 -31.99 -1.38 -1.00
C ASN A 24 -32.94 -1.37 0.20
N THR A 25 -32.99 -0.29 0.98
CA THR A 25 -34.16 0.00 1.85
C THR A 25 -34.41 1.50 1.91
N SER A 26 -35.53 1.88 1.30
CA SER A 26 -36.24 3.13 1.42
C SER A 26 -36.71 3.40 2.85
N GLY A 27 -36.54 4.64 3.31
CA GLY A 27 -37.06 5.09 4.61
C GLY A 27 -36.92 6.61 4.75
N SER A 28 -37.93 7.34 4.32
CA SER A 28 -38.06 8.78 4.60
C SER A 28 -38.58 8.98 6.04
N PRO A 29 -38.10 10.00 6.76
CA PRO A 29 -39.10 10.91 7.33
C PRO A 29 -38.71 12.41 7.29
N ARG A 30 -39.73 13.18 6.90
CA ARG A 30 -40.12 14.58 7.22
C ARG A 30 -39.17 15.41 8.09
N GLY A 31 -38.88 16.61 7.59
CA GLY A 31 -38.06 17.63 8.25
C GLY A 31 -38.78 18.52 9.26
N LEU A 32 -37.95 19.27 9.99
CA LEU A 32 -38.26 20.50 10.72
C LEU A 32 -37.13 21.50 10.43
N PRO A 33 -37.42 22.81 10.36
CA PRO A 33 -36.48 23.80 9.82
C PRO A 33 -35.47 24.21 10.89
N LEU A 34 -34.19 24.30 10.50
CA LEU A 34 -33.16 24.95 11.31
C LEU A 34 -32.72 26.25 10.63
N THR A 35 -32.77 27.27 11.47
CA THR A 35 -32.43 28.68 11.36
C THR A 35 -31.15 29.01 10.56
N GLU A 36 -31.20 30.18 9.93
CA GLU A 36 -30.08 30.89 9.31
C GLU A 36 -28.85 31.04 10.23
N GLY A 37 -27.67 31.07 9.60
CA GLY A 37 -26.54 31.85 10.11
C GLY A 37 -25.34 31.06 10.62
N SER A 38 -24.51 30.58 9.70
CA SER A 38 -23.05 30.61 9.92
C SER A 38 -22.34 30.64 8.58
N ILE A 39 -21.72 31.78 8.26
CA ILE A 39 -20.74 31.87 7.19
C ILE A 39 -19.58 30.96 7.60
N SER A 40 -19.58 29.74 7.08
CA SER A 40 -18.45 28.83 7.22
C SER A 40 -17.31 29.44 6.42
N LYS A 41 -16.37 30.11 7.12
CA LYS A 41 -15.08 30.49 6.52
C LYS A 41 -14.53 29.22 5.87
N LYS A 42 -14.38 29.21 4.53
CA LYS A 42 -13.68 28.13 3.83
C LYS A 42 -12.25 28.12 4.37
N VAL A 43 -11.97 27.28 5.37
CA VAL A 43 -10.61 26.99 5.79
C VAL A 43 -9.95 26.40 4.56
N LYS A 44 -8.94 27.10 4.03
CA LYS A 44 -8.17 26.63 2.88
C LYS A 44 -7.41 25.41 3.37
N ARG A 45 -7.86 24.22 2.97
CA ARG A 45 -7.24 22.96 3.36
C ARG A 45 -5.77 22.99 2.91
N GLN A 46 -4.85 22.65 3.81
CA GLN A 46 -3.44 22.55 3.45
C GLN A 46 -3.26 21.44 2.41
N THR A 47 -2.24 21.57 1.57
CA THR A 47 -1.89 20.62 0.51
C THR A 47 -0.41 20.29 0.59
N ASN A 48 -0.03 19.14 0.05
CA ASN A 48 1.35 18.69 -0.01
C ASN A 48 1.87 18.73 -1.45
N THR A 49 2.83 19.60 -1.75
CA THR A 49 3.34 19.80 -3.11
C THR A 49 3.83 18.50 -3.75
N PHE A 50 4.54 17.66 -2.99
CA PHE A 50 5.04 16.38 -3.51
C PHE A 50 3.89 15.41 -3.85
N ALA A 51 2.85 15.36 -3.01
CA ALA A 51 1.67 14.54 -3.28
C ALA A 51 0.92 15.01 -4.54
N GLU A 52 0.74 16.33 -4.70
CA GLU A 52 0.06 16.90 -5.86
C GLU A 52 0.85 16.68 -7.17
N GLU A 53 2.17 16.93 -7.16
CA GLU A 53 3.04 16.66 -8.33
C GLU A 53 3.04 15.18 -8.71
N LEU A 54 3.09 14.29 -7.72
CA LEU A 54 3.03 12.85 -7.97
C LEU A 54 1.66 12.44 -8.52
N ASN A 55 0.58 13.04 -8.01
CA ASN A 55 -0.75 12.76 -8.50
C ASN A 55 -1.00 13.29 -9.91
N GLU A 56 -0.41 14.43 -10.29
CA GLU A 56 -0.47 14.95 -11.65
C GLU A 56 0.13 13.94 -12.64
N LYS A 57 1.24 13.30 -12.28
CA LYS A 57 1.84 12.22 -13.08
C LYS A 57 0.99 10.95 -13.11
N LEU A 58 0.40 10.57 -11.98
CA LEU A 58 -0.41 9.34 -11.86
C LEU A 58 -1.82 9.48 -12.46
N GLY A 59 -2.38 10.69 -12.45
CA GLY A 59 -3.79 10.96 -12.75
C GLY A 59 -4.73 10.18 -11.81
N GLY A 60 -4.46 10.22 -10.50
CA GLY A 60 -5.26 9.55 -9.46
C GLY A 60 -6.08 10.52 -8.61
N GLU A 61 -6.50 10.05 -7.44
CA GLU A 61 -7.19 10.84 -6.41
C GLU A 61 -6.31 10.96 -5.16
N VAL A 62 -5.98 12.20 -4.76
CA VAL A 62 -5.25 12.47 -3.51
C VAL A 62 -6.23 12.61 -2.35
N ILE A 63 -5.93 11.93 -1.24
CA ILE A 63 -6.67 12.00 0.01
C ILE A 63 -5.69 12.36 1.13
N TYR A 64 -5.87 13.55 1.70
CA TYR A 64 -5.15 13.97 2.90
C TYR A 64 -5.77 13.31 4.15
N LEU A 65 -4.93 12.62 4.90
CA LEU A 65 -5.30 11.87 6.11
C LEU A 65 -5.22 12.73 7.37
N THR A 66 -4.45 13.82 7.32
CA THR A 66 -4.30 14.81 8.39
C THR A 66 -4.65 16.21 7.88
N ASP A 67 -5.03 17.10 8.79
CA ASP A 67 -5.41 18.49 8.45
C ASP A 67 -4.21 19.33 7.97
N ASP A 68 -3.02 19.00 8.45
CA ASP A 68 -1.72 19.59 8.07
C ASP A 68 -1.17 19.07 6.72
N ALA A 69 -1.89 18.13 6.08
CA ALA A 69 -1.46 17.47 4.85
C ALA A 69 -0.11 16.73 4.92
N GLU A 70 0.40 16.47 6.13
CA GLU A 70 1.65 15.72 6.30
C GLU A 70 1.48 14.24 5.98
N SER A 71 0.29 13.65 6.18
CA SER A 71 -0.02 12.27 5.79
C SER A 71 -1.07 12.23 4.69
N TRP A 72 -0.82 11.46 3.64
CA TRP A 72 -1.67 11.42 2.46
C TRP A 72 -1.60 10.07 1.76
N VAL A 73 -2.63 9.78 0.97
CA VAL A 73 -2.63 8.68 0.01
C VAL A 73 -3.04 9.16 -1.37
N ILE A 74 -2.55 8.49 -2.41
CA ILE A 74 -3.04 8.63 -3.78
C ILE A 74 -3.61 7.30 -4.23
N ILE A 75 -4.81 7.33 -4.80
CA ILE A 75 -5.44 6.13 -5.35
C ILE A 75 -5.56 6.30 -6.87
N LYS A 76 -4.84 5.46 -7.61
CA LYS A 76 -4.99 5.33 -9.05
C LYS A 76 -5.71 4.03 -9.37
N LYS A 77 -7.00 4.13 -9.69
CA LYS A 77 -7.77 3.00 -10.22
C LYS A 77 -7.26 2.67 -11.62
N LYS A 78 -7.14 1.37 -11.93
CA LYS A 78 -6.63 0.88 -13.22
C LYS A 78 -5.30 1.55 -13.57
N PHE A 79 -4.34 1.47 -12.65
CA PHE A 79 -2.97 1.80 -12.96
C PHE A 79 -2.50 0.99 -14.16
N ASP A 80 -1.65 1.59 -15.00
CA ASP A 80 -1.23 1.08 -16.30
C ASP A 80 -0.25 -0.11 -16.20
N MET A 81 -0.59 -1.06 -15.33
CA MET A 81 -0.10 -2.44 -15.24
C MET A 81 -1.28 -3.36 -14.89
N PRO A 82 -2.36 -3.40 -15.68
CA PRO A 82 -3.41 -4.38 -15.45
C PRO A 82 -2.82 -5.77 -15.69
N PRO A 83 -2.97 -6.73 -14.76
CA PRO A 83 -2.49 -8.06 -15.03
C PRO A 83 -3.38 -8.63 -16.14
N SER A 84 -2.77 -9.10 -17.22
CA SER A 84 -3.43 -10.11 -18.03
C SER A 84 -3.76 -11.30 -17.12
N ARG A 85 -4.73 -12.12 -17.51
CA ARG A 85 -5.07 -13.32 -16.74
C ARG A 85 -3.84 -14.23 -16.58
N GLU A 86 -2.99 -14.26 -17.60
CA GLU A 86 -1.74 -15.02 -17.64
C GLU A 86 -0.72 -14.44 -16.66
N ALA A 87 -0.54 -13.12 -16.62
CA ALA A 87 0.36 -12.45 -15.69
C ALA A 87 -0.07 -12.67 -14.23
N PHE A 88 -1.38 -12.54 -13.95
CA PHE A 88 -1.93 -12.86 -12.62
C PHE A 88 -1.69 -14.32 -12.26
N ASN A 89 -2.00 -15.27 -13.14
CA ASN A 89 -1.84 -16.69 -12.85
C ASN A 89 -0.36 -17.06 -12.63
N SER A 90 0.56 -16.46 -13.39
CA SER A 90 2.01 -16.64 -13.23
C SER A 90 2.48 -16.12 -11.88
N ALA A 91 2.12 -14.88 -11.53
CA ALA A 91 2.44 -14.28 -10.25
C ALA A 91 1.80 -15.05 -9.08
N TRP A 92 0.54 -15.48 -9.21
CA TRP A 92 -0.14 -16.29 -8.20
C TRP A 92 0.58 -17.62 -7.99
N SER A 93 0.93 -18.32 -9.06
CA SER A 93 1.60 -19.63 -8.98
C SER A 93 3.03 -19.56 -8.44
N SER A 94 3.61 -18.35 -8.31
CA SER A 94 4.96 -18.15 -7.78
C SER A 94 4.99 -17.87 -6.27
N HIS A 95 3.86 -17.95 -5.56
CA HIS A 95 3.88 -17.85 -4.11
C HIS A 95 4.73 -18.99 -3.49
N PRO A 96 5.40 -18.75 -2.35
CA PRO A 96 6.15 -19.81 -1.66
C PRO A 96 5.26 -20.99 -1.25
N PRO A 97 5.81 -22.20 -1.07
CA PRO A 97 5.02 -23.39 -0.73
C PRO A 97 4.47 -23.37 0.70
N SER A 98 4.96 -22.47 1.56
CA SER A 98 4.55 -22.35 2.96
C SER A 98 4.45 -20.89 3.40
N TYR A 99 3.64 -20.64 4.41
CA TYR A 99 3.55 -19.31 5.02
C TYR A 99 4.84 -18.94 5.74
N HIS A 100 5.18 -17.65 5.72
CA HIS A 100 6.37 -17.15 6.38
C HIS A 100 6.24 -17.29 7.91
N LYS A 101 7.36 -17.63 8.56
CA LYS A 101 7.44 -17.85 10.00
C LYS A 101 7.95 -16.59 10.70
N LEU A 102 7.15 -16.07 11.63
CA LEU A 102 7.44 -14.87 12.41
C LEU A 102 7.67 -15.23 13.88
N LYS A 103 8.35 -14.35 14.62
CA LYS A 103 8.50 -14.45 16.06
C LYS A 103 7.77 -13.30 16.75
N VAL A 104 6.56 -13.55 17.22
CA VAL A 104 5.72 -12.56 17.91
C VAL A 104 5.73 -12.83 19.40
N PHE A 105 6.18 -11.86 20.21
CA PHE A 105 6.35 -11.99 21.67
C PHE A 105 7.12 -13.25 22.10
N GLY A 106 8.16 -13.61 21.35
CA GLY A 106 8.98 -14.79 21.64
C GLY A 106 8.41 -16.13 21.14
N ARG A 107 7.17 -16.15 20.65
CA ARG A 107 6.51 -17.35 20.10
C ARG A 107 6.62 -17.38 18.59
N GLU A 108 6.84 -18.57 18.04
CA GLU A 108 6.77 -18.77 16.60
C GLU A 108 5.31 -18.78 16.15
N VAL A 109 4.98 -17.95 15.17
CA VAL A 109 3.66 -17.88 14.54
C VAL A 109 3.84 -17.85 13.04
N PHE A 110 2.88 -18.38 12.30
CA PHE A 110 2.84 -18.27 10.85
C PHE A 110 2.01 -17.07 10.44
N GLU A 111 2.39 -16.42 9.35
CA GLU A 111 1.51 -15.48 8.69
C GLU A 111 0.23 -16.18 8.20
N ASN A 112 -0.87 -15.45 8.11
CA ASN A 112 -2.13 -15.93 7.53
C ASN A 112 -2.20 -15.59 6.02
N ARG A 113 -1.05 -15.60 5.34
CA ARG A 113 -0.90 -15.31 3.90
C ARG A 113 0.48 -15.77 3.45
N TRP A 114 0.66 -15.95 2.13
CA TRP A 114 2.00 -16.07 1.58
C TRP A 114 2.61 -14.68 1.38
N SER A 115 3.92 -14.60 1.56
CA SER A 115 4.68 -13.37 1.37
C SER A 115 6.08 -13.68 0.83
N GLN A 116 6.60 -12.80 -0.02
CA GLN A 116 7.92 -12.92 -0.60
C GLN A 116 8.58 -11.54 -0.64
N HIS A 117 9.78 -11.48 -0.09
CA HIS A 117 10.64 -10.30 -0.20
C HIS A 117 11.47 -10.38 -1.47
N TRP A 118 11.53 -9.28 -2.19
CA TRP A 118 12.33 -9.11 -3.39
C TRP A 118 13.32 -7.96 -3.21
N SER A 119 14.50 -8.08 -3.80
CA SER A 119 15.56 -7.07 -3.76
C SER A 119 16.26 -6.90 -5.11
N SER A 120 16.94 -5.77 -5.28
CA SER A 120 17.68 -5.42 -6.51
C SER A 120 18.96 -6.24 -6.74
N SER A 121 19.38 -7.00 -5.73
CA SER A 121 20.61 -7.80 -5.66
C SER A 121 20.35 -9.08 -4.84
N HIS A 122 21.05 -10.17 -5.15
CA HIS A 122 20.92 -11.42 -4.39
C HIS A 122 21.45 -11.26 -2.95
N GLY A 123 20.70 -11.79 -1.97
CA GLY A 123 21.19 -11.94 -0.59
C GLY A 123 21.05 -10.70 0.31
N GLU A 124 20.51 -9.59 -0.21
CA GLU A 124 20.10 -8.44 0.61
C GLU A 124 18.80 -8.77 1.36
N GLY A 125 18.94 -9.55 2.43
CA GLY A 125 17.85 -9.92 3.31
C GLY A 125 17.40 -8.75 4.18
N TYR A 126 16.10 -8.62 4.34
CA TYR A 126 15.46 -7.72 5.31
C TYR A 126 15.28 -8.44 6.64
N SER A 127 15.45 -7.71 7.75
CA SER A 127 15.09 -8.22 9.08
C SER A 127 13.70 -7.74 9.44
N TYR A 128 12.75 -8.67 9.59
CA TYR A 128 11.39 -8.39 10.07
C TYR A 128 11.05 -9.33 11.21
N SER A 129 10.52 -8.79 12.31
CA SER A 129 10.04 -9.59 13.46
C SER A 129 11.10 -10.55 14.06
N GLY A 130 12.38 -10.18 14.00
CA GLY A 130 13.50 -11.00 14.52
C GLY A 130 13.90 -12.20 13.67
N SER A 131 13.26 -12.40 12.51
CA SER A 131 13.62 -13.39 11.49
C SER A 131 14.29 -12.68 10.30
N ARG A 132 15.37 -13.26 9.75
CA ARG A 132 16.00 -12.79 8.51
C ARG A 132 15.31 -13.51 7.35
N ALA A 133 14.47 -12.79 6.62
CA ALA A 133 13.94 -13.28 5.35
C ALA A 133 14.99 -13.03 4.27
N ILE A 134 15.35 -14.07 3.50
CA ILE A 134 16.25 -13.92 2.36
C ILE A 134 15.41 -13.41 1.19
N ALA A 135 15.74 -12.23 0.68
CA ALA A 135 15.08 -11.68 -0.48
C ALA A 135 15.52 -12.42 -1.76
N LEU A 136 14.57 -12.64 -2.67
CA LEU A 136 14.85 -13.09 -4.04
C LEU A 136 15.24 -11.89 -4.89
N CYS A 137 16.11 -12.10 -5.88
CA CYS A 137 16.52 -11.03 -6.77
C CYS A 137 15.48 -10.84 -7.88
N TYR A 138 14.81 -9.69 -7.96
CA TYR A 138 13.83 -9.45 -9.02
C TYR A 138 14.46 -9.22 -10.41
N LYS A 139 15.79 -9.07 -10.48
CA LYS A 139 16.53 -9.01 -11.76
C LYS A 139 16.88 -10.39 -12.31
N ASP A 140 16.70 -11.45 -11.52
CA ASP A 140 16.93 -12.83 -11.96
C ASP A 140 15.68 -13.34 -12.71
N LYS A 141 15.75 -13.28 -14.04
CA LYS A 141 14.66 -13.71 -14.94
C LYS A 141 14.35 -15.20 -14.89
N SER A 142 15.17 -16.01 -14.21
CA SER A 142 14.86 -17.43 -13.98
C SER A 142 13.82 -17.65 -12.88
N ILE A 143 13.53 -16.62 -12.07
CA ILE A 143 12.60 -16.69 -10.96
C ILE A 143 11.20 -16.23 -11.41
N ALA A 144 10.21 -17.11 -11.29
CA ALA A 144 8.82 -16.78 -11.59
C ALA A 144 8.35 -15.59 -10.73
N GLY A 145 7.67 -14.62 -11.34
CA GLY A 145 7.21 -13.39 -10.67
C GLY A 145 8.25 -12.26 -10.59
N ALA A 146 9.52 -12.50 -10.92
CA ALA A 146 10.55 -11.46 -10.90
C ALA A 146 10.24 -10.29 -11.86
N GLU A 147 9.66 -10.59 -13.03
CA GLU A 147 9.38 -9.60 -14.08
C GLU A 147 8.39 -8.52 -13.64
N VAL A 148 7.28 -8.90 -12.99
CA VAL A 148 6.29 -7.93 -12.49
C VAL A 148 6.90 -7.05 -11.42
N VAL A 149 7.75 -7.62 -10.56
CA VAL A 149 8.42 -6.86 -9.49
C VAL A 149 9.40 -5.86 -10.08
N GLU A 150 10.18 -6.27 -11.07
CA GLU A 150 11.11 -5.38 -11.76
C GLU A 150 10.37 -4.24 -12.50
N GLU A 151 9.28 -4.56 -13.20
CA GLU A 151 8.46 -3.56 -13.90
C GLU A 151 7.85 -2.56 -12.91
N LEU A 152 7.24 -3.04 -11.82
CA LEU A 152 6.69 -2.16 -10.78
C LEU A 152 7.79 -1.27 -10.19
N THR A 153 8.95 -1.85 -9.87
CA THR A 153 10.08 -1.11 -9.28
C THR A 153 10.59 -0.03 -10.24
N SER A 154 10.71 -0.35 -11.53
CA SER A 154 11.08 0.61 -12.56
C SER A 154 10.06 1.75 -12.67
N ARG A 155 8.76 1.44 -12.74
CA ARG A 155 7.71 2.47 -12.83
C ARG A 155 7.66 3.37 -11.60
N CYS A 156 7.86 2.80 -10.40
CA CYS A 156 7.96 3.59 -9.16
C CYS A 156 9.14 4.55 -9.23
N ASN A 157 10.29 4.07 -9.71
CA ASN A 157 11.47 4.90 -9.95
C ASN A 157 11.24 5.97 -11.01
N ASP A 158 10.49 5.72 -12.08
CA ASP A 158 10.18 6.76 -13.08
C ASP A 158 9.24 7.84 -12.52
N LEU A 159 8.32 7.46 -11.62
CA LEU A 159 7.36 8.38 -11.01
C LEU A 159 8.02 9.34 -10.01
N VAL A 160 8.93 8.83 -9.18
CA VAL A 160 9.59 9.63 -8.12
C VAL A 160 11.02 10.03 -8.45
N GLY A 161 11.60 9.45 -9.49
CA GLY A 161 13.01 9.51 -9.82
C GLY A 161 13.47 10.93 -10.06
N ARG A 162 14.34 11.39 -9.16
CA ARG A 162 15.13 12.61 -9.32
C ARG A 162 16.57 12.24 -9.03
N ALA A 163 17.51 12.93 -9.67
CA ALA A 163 18.94 12.63 -9.54
C ALA A 163 19.47 12.71 -8.10
N ASP A 164 18.74 13.36 -7.19
CA ASP A 164 19.05 13.57 -5.79
C ASP A 164 18.36 12.59 -4.81
N ARG A 165 17.59 11.61 -5.31
CA ARG A 165 16.83 10.68 -4.47
C ARG A 165 17.26 9.22 -4.64
N PRO A 166 17.16 8.40 -3.59
CA PRO A 166 17.42 6.98 -3.72
C PRO A 166 16.32 6.30 -4.54
N CYS A 167 16.68 5.21 -5.21
CA CYS A 167 15.74 4.41 -5.99
C CYS A 167 15.05 3.36 -5.11
N TYR A 168 13.84 2.95 -5.51
CA TYR A 168 13.23 1.68 -5.11
C TYR A 168 14.14 0.53 -5.50
N ASN A 169 14.41 -0.31 -4.51
CA ASN A 169 15.34 -1.43 -4.59
C ASN A 169 14.78 -2.71 -3.93
N ALA A 170 13.53 -2.66 -3.44
CA ALA A 170 12.87 -3.77 -2.79
C ALA A 170 11.37 -3.79 -3.07
N CYS A 171 10.79 -4.99 -2.98
CA CYS A 171 9.34 -5.19 -3.06
C CYS A 171 8.92 -6.29 -2.07
N LEU A 172 7.76 -6.13 -1.44
CA LEU A 172 7.09 -7.23 -0.73
C LEU A 172 5.84 -7.63 -1.49
N GLN A 173 5.85 -8.84 -2.03
CA GLN A 173 4.67 -9.43 -2.63
C GLN A 173 3.90 -10.24 -1.60
N ASN A 174 2.58 -10.12 -1.60
CA ASN A 174 1.67 -10.78 -0.70
C ASN A 174 0.55 -11.46 -1.50
N TRP A 175 0.28 -12.73 -1.21
CA TRP A 175 -0.80 -13.49 -1.83
C TRP A 175 -1.86 -13.86 -0.83
N TYR A 176 -3.12 -13.57 -1.18
CA TYR A 176 -4.25 -13.69 -0.29
C TYR A 176 -5.37 -14.52 -0.91
N GLU A 177 -5.66 -15.64 -0.27
CA GLU A 177 -6.94 -16.30 -0.42
C GLU A 177 -8.06 -15.49 0.26
N PRO A 178 -9.35 -15.79 -0.02
CA PRO A 178 -10.47 -15.02 0.48
C PRO A 178 -10.51 -14.83 2.00
N GLU A 179 -10.00 -15.80 2.76
CA GLU A 179 -9.95 -15.82 4.22
C GLU A 179 -8.68 -15.16 4.80
N HIS A 180 -7.69 -14.89 3.95
CA HIS A 180 -6.42 -14.30 4.38
C HIS A 180 -6.58 -12.84 4.76
N THR A 181 -5.93 -12.45 5.86
CA THR A 181 -5.95 -11.09 6.39
C THR A 181 -4.58 -10.71 6.92
N ILE A 182 -4.29 -9.43 6.93
CA ILE A 182 -3.21 -8.84 7.71
C ILE A 182 -3.84 -7.98 8.81
N GLY A 183 -3.34 -8.10 10.04
CA GLY A 183 -3.81 -7.30 11.16
C GLY A 183 -3.27 -5.88 11.10
N LEU A 184 -3.91 -4.96 11.84
CA LEU A 184 -3.48 -3.56 11.98
C LEU A 184 -1.99 -3.47 12.33
N HIS A 185 -1.20 -2.94 11.40
CA HIS A 185 0.24 -2.73 11.56
C HIS A 185 0.72 -1.55 10.73
N ALA A 186 1.84 -0.96 11.15
CA ALA A 186 2.60 -0.03 10.34
C ALA A 186 3.83 -0.74 9.80
N ASP A 187 4.30 -0.35 8.61
CA ASP A 187 5.62 -0.80 8.14
C ASP A 187 6.73 -0.32 9.09
N ASP A 188 7.81 -1.08 9.17
CA ASP A 188 8.99 -0.70 9.95
C ASP A 188 9.86 0.28 9.15
N GLU A 189 9.50 1.56 9.31
CA GLU A 189 10.13 2.72 8.67
C GLU A 189 11.62 2.90 9.00
N LYS A 190 12.15 2.26 10.05
CA LYS A 190 13.56 2.44 10.44
C LYS A 190 14.56 2.03 9.38
N GLN A 191 14.12 1.21 8.42
CA GLN A 191 14.94 0.69 7.33
C GLN A 191 14.57 1.30 5.98
N MET A 192 13.63 2.26 5.93
CA MET A 192 13.12 2.89 4.71
C MET A 192 13.49 4.37 4.66
N ASP A 193 13.56 4.96 3.46
CA ASP A 193 13.75 6.41 3.32
C ASP A 193 12.41 7.12 3.58
N PRO A 194 12.30 7.97 4.62
CA PRO A 194 11.03 8.63 4.96
C PRO A 194 10.59 9.69 3.92
N SER A 195 11.47 10.08 2.99
CA SER A 195 11.14 11.01 1.91
C SER A 195 10.43 10.35 0.72
N LEU A 196 10.40 9.01 0.70
CA LEU A 196 9.78 8.24 -0.37
C LEU A 196 8.46 7.61 0.11
N PRO A 197 7.40 7.67 -0.72
CA PRO A 197 6.15 7.01 -0.39
C PRO A 197 6.29 5.48 -0.52
N ILE A 198 5.27 4.73 -0.10
CA ILE A 198 5.13 3.31 -0.40
C ILE A 198 4.13 3.17 -1.56
N PHE A 199 4.51 2.43 -2.59
CA PHE A 199 3.64 2.06 -3.70
C PHE A 199 3.08 0.66 -3.49
N SER A 200 1.76 0.49 -3.50
CA SER A 200 1.08 -0.80 -3.33
C SER A 200 0.15 -1.06 -4.51
N LEU A 201 0.55 -1.97 -5.39
CA LEU A 201 -0.25 -2.47 -6.51
C LEU A 201 -1.11 -3.66 -6.07
N SER A 202 -2.39 -3.64 -6.39
CA SER A 202 -3.33 -4.74 -6.09
C SER A 202 -3.81 -5.41 -7.37
N TRP A 203 -3.75 -6.73 -7.41
CA TRP A 203 -4.12 -7.57 -8.53
C TRP A 203 -5.16 -8.63 -8.10
N GLY A 204 -6.05 -8.97 -9.03
CA GLY A 204 -7.14 -9.92 -8.82
C GLY A 204 -8.29 -9.34 -7.98
N GLY A 205 -8.68 -10.05 -6.93
CA GLY A 205 -9.89 -9.78 -6.16
C GLY A 205 -9.88 -8.48 -5.37
N THR A 206 -11.05 -7.82 -5.29
CA THR A 206 -11.22 -6.58 -4.51
C THR A 206 -11.00 -6.82 -3.02
N ARG A 207 -10.20 -5.96 -2.38
CA ARG A 207 -9.90 -6.04 -0.94
C ARG A 207 -10.11 -4.72 -0.24
N ARG A 208 -10.59 -4.83 1.00
CA ARG A 208 -10.75 -3.69 1.91
C ARG A 208 -9.42 -3.42 2.59
N PHE A 209 -8.93 -2.20 2.42
CA PHE A 209 -7.72 -1.66 3.05
C PHE A 209 -8.14 -0.63 4.08
N VAL A 210 -7.72 -0.79 5.34
CA VAL A 210 -8.13 0.09 6.42
C VAL A 210 -6.97 1.00 6.78
N LEU A 211 -7.22 2.30 6.88
CA LEU A 211 -6.26 3.28 7.34
C LEU A 211 -6.71 3.78 8.71
N ARG A 212 -5.95 3.45 9.75
CA ARG A 212 -6.21 3.92 11.12
C ARG A 212 -5.10 4.85 11.61
N PRO A 213 -5.42 6.08 12.06
CA PRO A 213 -4.43 6.94 12.69
C PRO A 213 -3.89 6.32 13.99
N LYS A 214 -2.58 6.43 14.20
CA LYS A 214 -1.90 5.96 15.43
C LYS A 214 -2.30 6.78 16.65
N ASP A 215 -2.42 8.09 16.50
CA ASP A 215 -2.72 9.04 17.57
C ASP A 215 -3.80 10.01 17.09
N LYS A 216 -5.01 9.90 17.66
CA LYS A 216 -6.19 10.65 17.19
C LYS A 216 -6.08 12.14 17.48
N ASP A 217 -5.26 12.52 18.47
CA ASP A 217 -5.28 13.85 19.07
C ASP A 217 -4.13 14.76 18.57
N LYS A 218 -3.09 14.20 17.94
CA LYS A 218 -1.86 14.96 17.58
C LYS A 218 -1.91 15.78 16.29
N HIS A 219 -2.69 15.36 15.29
CA HIS A 219 -2.65 15.98 13.94
C HIS A 219 -4.00 16.47 13.42
N GLY A 220 -5.03 16.51 14.27
CA GLY A 220 -6.37 16.92 13.87
C GLY A 220 -7.05 15.93 12.92
N GLY A 221 -8.13 15.29 13.39
CA GLY A 221 -9.25 14.94 12.51
C GLY A 221 -9.14 13.73 11.58
N GLY A 222 -8.14 12.86 11.70
CA GLY A 222 -8.11 11.60 10.95
C GLY A 222 -9.11 10.58 11.50
N GLY A 223 -10.25 10.35 10.83
CA GLY A 223 -11.11 9.20 11.10
C GLY A 223 -10.51 7.89 10.55
N VAL A 224 -11.05 6.73 10.94
CA VAL A 224 -10.77 5.48 10.23
C VAL A 224 -11.25 5.66 8.78
N ARG A 225 -10.39 5.33 7.81
CA ARG A 225 -10.75 5.30 6.39
C ARG A 225 -10.73 3.88 5.89
N GLU A 226 -11.66 3.56 5.01
CA GLU A 226 -11.68 2.28 4.30
C GLU A 226 -11.56 2.56 2.81
N LEU A 227 -10.61 1.90 2.17
CA LEU A 227 -10.38 1.95 0.74
C LEU A 227 -10.66 0.57 0.17
N PHE A 228 -11.31 0.50 -0.98
CA PHE A 228 -11.52 -0.75 -1.71
C PHE A 228 -10.55 -0.77 -2.90
N LEU A 229 -9.59 -1.68 -2.84
CA LEU A 229 -8.56 -1.85 -3.87
C LEU A 229 -9.01 -2.98 -4.80
N ASP A 230 -9.45 -2.58 -5.99
CA ASP A 230 -9.85 -3.49 -7.08
C ASP A 230 -8.62 -3.97 -7.87
N ASN A 231 -8.82 -4.94 -8.77
CA ASN A 231 -7.80 -5.36 -9.73
C ASN A 231 -7.17 -4.15 -10.46
N GLY A 232 -5.84 -4.07 -10.43
CA GLY A 232 -5.06 -2.99 -11.05
C GLY A 232 -5.10 -1.67 -10.29
N SER A 233 -5.54 -1.64 -9.03
CA SER A 233 -5.46 -0.43 -8.21
C SER A 233 -4.04 -0.20 -7.71
N LEU A 234 -3.53 1.02 -7.87
CA LEU A 234 -2.30 1.46 -7.21
C LEU A 234 -2.66 2.41 -6.07
N LEU A 235 -2.27 2.05 -4.85
CA LEU A 235 -2.31 2.87 -3.66
C LEU A 235 -0.91 3.39 -3.37
N VAL A 236 -0.74 4.71 -3.28
CA VAL A 236 0.51 5.35 -2.87
C VAL A 236 0.29 5.96 -1.50
N MET A 237 1.18 5.70 -0.54
CA MET A 237 1.08 6.20 0.83
C MET A 237 2.33 6.99 1.16
N GLY A 238 2.20 8.26 1.54
CA GLY A 238 3.35 9.10 1.87
C GLY A 238 3.07 10.03 3.04
N GLY A 239 4.16 10.59 3.59
CA GLY A 239 4.09 11.51 4.72
C GLY A 239 4.89 11.11 5.94
N THR A 240 4.78 11.91 7.02
CA THR A 240 5.26 11.62 8.38
C THR A 240 4.41 10.51 9.02
N GLY A 241 4.30 9.38 8.33
CA GLY A 241 3.40 8.33 8.74
C GLY A 241 3.03 7.33 7.65
N ALA A 242 3.99 6.72 6.96
CA ALA A 242 3.79 5.32 6.51
C ALA A 242 3.48 4.38 7.70
N SER A 243 3.55 4.93 8.91
CA SER A 243 2.93 4.61 10.18
C SER A 243 1.40 4.39 10.19
N ILE A 244 0.68 4.39 9.07
CA ILE A 244 -0.75 4.09 9.08
C ILE A 244 -0.96 2.60 9.33
N GLY A 245 -1.71 2.27 10.39
CA GLY A 245 -2.16 0.91 10.66
C GLY A 245 -3.01 0.40 9.50
N ARG A 246 -2.51 -0.58 8.75
CA ARG A 246 -3.16 -1.26 7.61
C ARG A 246 -4.14 -2.34 8.02
#